data_AF-A0A936R047-F1
#
_entry.id   AF-A0A936R047-F1
#
_cell.length_a   1.000
_cell.length_b   1.000
_cell.length_c   1.000
_cell.angle_alpha   90.00
_cell.angle_beta   90.00
_cell.angle_gamma   90.00
#
_symmetry.space_group_name_H-M   'P 1'
#
loop_
_entity.id
_entity.type
_entity.pdbx_description
1 polymer ?
#
loop_
_entity_poly.entity_id
_entity_poly.type
_entity_poly.pdbx_seq_one_letter_code
_entity_poly.pdbx_strand_id
1 'polypeptide(L)'
;MKRPIPAAAVPALLCALAVAGCVRQVDPVGMHAVNVLSFRIDSLKGRLAEMDTASLLHMGRLFSAEREGMERRFKDTLGVAEAEVLGNYYRAMGGTLPHVMDERLRLHALLANASQRLEDLQHDLCSGFISRTETGQAVRVETEWCDRLSKDMAMLTAEAVKLQKDRAELRAKAAEFLHP
;
A
#
# COMPACT_ATOMS: atom_id res chain seq x y z
N MET A 1 58.55 -55.35 12.34
CA MET A 1 57.13 -55.62 12.02
C MET A 1 56.55 -54.37 11.35
N LYS A 2 56.31 -54.40 10.02
CA LYS A 2 55.80 -53.28 9.23
C LYS A 2 54.37 -53.60 8.82
N ARG A 3 53.38 -52.81 9.25
CA ARG A 3 51.98 -52.93 8.79
C ARG A 3 51.77 -51.98 7.61
N PRO A 4 51.30 -52.45 6.44
CA PRO A 4 50.95 -51.56 5.34
C PRO A 4 49.57 -50.91 5.60
N ILE A 5 49.49 -49.60 5.41
CA ILE A 5 48.24 -48.84 5.40
C ILE A 5 47.60 -49.06 4.01
N PRO A 6 46.32 -49.49 3.91
CA PRO A 6 45.70 -49.75 2.62
C PRO A 6 45.47 -48.44 1.85
N ALA A 7 46.18 -48.30 0.72
CA ALA A 7 46.10 -47.20 -0.25
C ALA A 7 44.81 -47.22 -1.09
N ALA A 8 43.66 -47.49 -0.48
CA ALA A 8 42.36 -47.57 -1.15
C ALA A 8 41.38 -46.47 -0.71
N ALA A 9 41.76 -45.59 0.21
CA ALA A 9 40.88 -44.54 0.75
C ALA A 9 41.06 -43.16 0.09
N VAL A 10 41.92 -43.03 -0.92
CA VAL A 10 42.22 -41.74 -1.57
C VAL A 10 41.25 -41.37 -2.70
N PRO A 11 40.72 -42.28 -3.55
CA PRO A 11 39.86 -41.84 -4.66
C PRO A 11 38.43 -41.46 -4.22
N ALA A 12 37.97 -41.88 -3.04
CA ALA A 12 36.64 -41.54 -2.54
C ALA A 12 36.53 -40.11 -1.97
N LEU A 13 37.65 -39.51 -1.52
CA LEU A 13 37.63 -38.15 -0.95
C LEU A 13 37.61 -37.05 -2.02
N LEU A 14 38.04 -37.35 -3.25
CA LEU A 14 38.07 -36.38 -4.36
C LEU A 14 36.72 -36.24 -5.08
N CYS A 15 35.85 -37.25 -5.07
CA CYS A 15 34.51 -37.14 -5.65
C CYS A 15 33.50 -36.41 -4.74
N ALA A 16 33.76 -36.30 -3.44
CA ALA A 16 32.87 -35.58 -2.51
C ALA A 16 33.01 -34.05 -2.59
N LEU A 17 34.11 -33.53 -3.15
CA LEU A 17 34.35 -32.09 -3.29
C LEU A 17 33.72 -31.48 -4.56
N ALA A 18 33.30 -32.30 -5.53
CA ALA A 18 32.65 -31.83 -6.75
C ALA A 18 31.14 -31.55 -6.58
N VAL A 19 30.55 -31.94 -5.44
CA VAL A 19 29.15 -31.63 -5.08
C VAL A 19 29.07 -30.45 -4.10
N ALA A 20 30.18 -29.73 -3.89
CA ALA A 20 30.13 -28.33 -3.47
C ALA A 20 29.60 -27.49 -4.64
N GLY A 21 28.36 -27.78 -5.07
CA GLY A 21 27.57 -26.88 -5.88
C GLY A 21 27.65 -25.52 -5.21
N CYS A 22 28.08 -24.52 -5.97
CA CYS A 22 28.38 -23.18 -5.50
C CYS A 22 27.21 -22.67 -4.64
N VAL A 23 27.30 -22.83 -3.32
CA VAL A 23 26.42 -22.14 -2.38
C VAL A 23 26.80 -20.69 -2.53
N ARG A 24 26.04 -19.98 -3.37
CA ARG A 24 26.23 -18.56 -3.61
C ARG A 24 25.97 -17.89 -2.26
N GLN A 25 27.03 -17.32 -1.68
CA GLN A 25 26.95 -16.69 -0.37
C GLN A 25 25.90 -15.58 -0.41
N VAL A 26 24.91 -15.65 0.49
CA VAL A 26 23.82 -14.67 0.61
C VAL A 26 24.44 -13.28 0.76
N ASP A 27 24.00 -12.30 -0.06
CA ASP A 27 24.48 -10.92 0.03
C ASP A 27 23.83 -10.23 1.26
N PRO A 28 24.59 -9.99 2.34
CA PRO A 28 24.02 -9.43 3.57
C PRO A 28 23.52 -8.00 3.38
N VAL A 29 24.10 -7.25 2.45
CA VAL A 29 23.70 -5.86 2.15
C VAL A 29 22.36 -5.84 1.44
N GLY A 30 22.20 -6.69 0.42
CA GLY A 30 20.93 -6.87 -0.29
C GLY A 30 19.82 -7.33 0.64
N MET A 31 20.10 -8.31 1.51
CA MET A 31 19.14 -8.80 2.49
C MET A 31 18.68 -7.72 3.47
N HIS A 32 19.61 -6.91 3.99
CA HIS A 32 19.27 -5.79 4.86
C HIS A 32 18.37 -4.77 4.16
N ALA A 33 18.68 -4.42 2.91
CA ALA A 33 17.88 -3.48 2.14
C ALA A 33 16.44 -3.97 1.91
N VAL A 34 16.26 -5.25 1.58
CA VAL A 34 14.93 -5.86 1.42
C VAL A 34 14.16 -5.82 2.74
N ASN A 35 14.79 -6.16 3.87
CA ASN A 35 14.13 -6.09 5.19
C ASN A 35 13.67 -4.67 5.54
N VAL A 36 14.47 -3.64 5.21
CA VAL A 36 14.07 -2.24 5.40
C VAL A 36 12.85 -1.89 4.55
N LEU A 37 12.82 -2.34 3.29
CA LEU A 37 11.67 -2.12 2.40
C LEU A 37 10.42 -2.84 2.91
N SER A 38 10.54 -4.08 3.39
CA SER A 38 9.42 -4.83 3.96
C SER A 38 8.84 -4.10 5.18
N PHE A 39 9.69 -3.63 6.09
CA PHE A 39 9.26 -2.84 7.24
C PHE A 39 8.53 -1.55 6.83
N ARG A 40 9.01 -0.87 5.77
CA ARG A 40 8.31 0.32 5.23
C ARG A 40 6.93 -0.03 4.67
N ILE A 41 6.81 -1.13 3.92
CA ILE A 41 5.52 -1.59 3.40
C ILE A 41 4.55 -1.93 4.54
N ASP A 42 5.01 -2.62 5.57
CA ASP A 42 4.17 -2.97 6.71
C ASP A 42 3.75 -1.73 7.51
N SER A 43 4.63 -0.75 7.66
CA SER A 43 4.28 0.56 8.22
C SER A 43 3.19 1.26 7.39
N LEU A 44 3.29 1.24 6.06
CA LEU A 44 2.26 1.82 5.19
C LEU A 44 0.94 1.05 5.30
N LYS A 45 0.95 -0.28 5.35
CA LYS A 45 -0.26 -1.09 5.60
C LYS A 45 -0.91 -0.72 6.94
N GLY A 46 -0.11 -0.55 7.99
CA GLY A 46 -0.58 -0.11 9.31
C GLY A 46 -1.28 1.24 9.23
N ARG A 47 -0.67 2.23 8.60
CA ARG A 47 -1.28 3.56 8.38
C ARG A 47 -2.58 3.50 7.57
N LEU A 48 -2.64 2.65 6.55
CA LEU A 48 -3.86 2.46 5.76
C LEU A 48 -4.99 1.82 6.58
N ALA A 49 -4.64 0.92 7.49
CA ALA A 49 -5.59 0.28 8.39
C ALA A 49 -6.10 1.24 9.47
N GLU A 50 -5.27 2.19 9.92
CA GLU A 50 -5.66 3.27 10.84
C GLU A 50 -6.62 4.28 10.22
N MET A 51 -6.74 4.35 8.88
CA MET A 51 -7.76 5.19 8.25
C MET A 51 -9.16 4.70 8.63
N ASP A 52 -9.90 5.58 9.33
CA ASP A 52 -11.23 5.31 9.85
C ASP A 52 -12.26 5.07 8.73
N THR A 53 -12.31 3.81 8.30
CA THR A 53 -13.18 3.34 7.23
C THR A 53 -14.63 3.32 7.69
N ALA A 54 -14.88 3.14 8.99
CA ALA A 54 -16.23 3.16 9.55
C ALA A 54 -16.85 4.55 9.43
N SER A 55 -16.06 5.60 9.71
CA SER A 55 -16.46 6.99 9.51
C SER A 55 -16.75 7.28 8.04
N LEU A 56 -15.86 6.91 7.11
CA LEU A 56 -16.07 7.14 5.66
C LEU A 56 -17.33 6.43 5.13
N LEU A 57 -17.55 5.18 5.53
CA LEU A 57 -18.78 4.44 5.18
C LEU A 57 -20.03 5.08 5.79
N HIS A 58 -19.95 5.55 7.03
CA HIS A 58 -21.05 6.24 7.69
C HIS A 58 -21.39 7.56 6.96
N MET A 59 -20.39 8.32 6.50
CA MET A 59 -20.60 9.51 5.69
C MET A 59 -21.34 9.19 4.39
N GLY A 60 -20.96 8.11 3.70
CA GLY A 60 -21.64 7.66 2.48
C GLY A 60 -23.10 7.27 2.72
N ARG A 61 -23.39 6.58 3.83
CA ARG A 61 -24.78 6.24 4.23
C ARG A 61 -25.62 7.49 4.50
N LEU A 62 -25.09 8.45 5.24
CA LEU A 62 -25.80 9.69 5.54
C LEU A 62 -26.05 10.51 4.27
N PHE A 63 -25.05 10.63 3.39
CA PHE A 63 -25.23 11.30 2.11
C PHE A 63 -26.30 10.62 1.26
N SER A 64 -26.32 9.29 1.22
CA SER A 64 -27.33 8.54 0.47
C SER A 64 -28.76 8.83 0.96
N ALA A 65 -28.94 9.01 2.27
CA ALA A 65 -30.25 9.38 2.84
C ALA A 65 -30.65 10.83 2.51
N GLU A 66 -29.69 11.75 2.40
CA GLU A 66 -29.93 13.18 2.13
C GLU A 66 -29.99 13.50 0.62
N ARG A 67 -29.47 12.61 -0.22
CA ARG A 67 -29.25 12.81 -1.66
C ARG A 67 -30.55 13.18 -2.39
N GLU A 68 -31.63 12.45 -2.13
CA GLU A 68 -32.89 12.71 -2.82
C GLU A 68 -33.45 14.11 -2.48
N GLY A 69 -33.30 14.54 -1.22
CA GLY A 69 -33.69 15.88 -0.78
C GLY A 69 -32.88 16.97 -1.49
N MET A 70 -31.56 16.79 -1.61
CA MET A 70 -30.70 17.68 -2.38
C MET A 70 -31.06 17.72 -3.87
N GLU A 71 -31.29 16.56 -4.49
CA GLU A 71 -31.66 16.49 -5.91
C GLU A 71 -33.03 17.12 -6.19
N ARG A 72 -33.97 17.04 -5.24
CA ARG A 72 -35.22 17.80 -5.30
C ARG A 72 -34.95 19.30 -5.21
N ARG A 73 -34.12 19.73 -4.27
CA ARG A 73 -33.82 21.14 -4.07
C ARG A 73 -33.08 21.76 -5.27
N PHE A 74 -32.20 21.02 -5.94
CA PHE A 74 -31.56 21.45 -7.19
C PHE A 74 -32.51 21.68 -8.36
N LYS A 75 -33.75 21.17 -8.31
CA LYS A 75 -34.77 21.43 -9.34
C LYS A 75 -35.51 22.76 -9.12
N ASP A 76 -35.37 23.36 -7.94
CA ASP A 76 -35.97 24.64 -7.60
C ASP A 76 -35.00 25.80 -7.89
N THR A 77 -35.53 27.03 -7.86
CA THR A 77 -34.70 28.24 -7.87
C THR A 77 -34.00 28.38 -6.52
N LEU A 78 -32.67 28.26 -6.53
CA LEU A 78 -31.81 28.45 -5.37
C LEU A 78 -31.21 29.84 -5.35
N GLY A 79 -31.09 30.41 -4.15
CA GLY A 79 -30.22 31.56 -3.93
C GLY A 79 -28.74 31.17 -4.17
N VAL A 80 -27.89 32.15 -4.48
CA VAL A 80 -26.46 31.89 -4.76
C VAL A 80 -25.77 31.16 -3.61
N ALA A 81 -26.00 31.60 -2.36
CA ALA A 81 -25.40 31.00 -1.18
C ALA A 81 -25.86 29.55 -0.94
N GLU A 82 -27.15 29.28 -1.17
CA GLU A 82 -27.74 27.95 -1.04
C GLU A 82 -27.17 26.99 -2.11
N ALA A 83 -27.11 27.45 -3.37
CA ALA A 83 -26.54 26.69 -4.47
C ALA A 83 -25.06 26.35 -4.25
N GLU A 84 -24.27 27.29 -3.71
CA GLU A 84 -22.86 27.07 -3.40
C GLU A 84 -22.69 26.01 -2.30
N VAL A 85 -23.42 26.14 -1.19
CA VAL A 85 -23.31 25.19 -0.06
C VAL A 85 -23.75 23.80 -0.48
N LEU A 86 -24.96 23.66 -1.04
CA LEU A 86 -25.50 22.36 -1.44
C LEU A 86 -24.66 21.73 -2.56
N GLY A 87 -24.21 22.53 -3.53
CA GLY A 87 -23.35 22.06 -4.62
C GLY A 87 -21.99 21.57 -4.14
N ASN A 88 -21.35 22.30 -3.23
CA ASN A 88 -20.06 21.90 -2.66
C ASN A 88 -20.20 20.64 -1.80
N TYR A 89 -21.26 20.54 -0.98
CA TYR A 89 -21.53 19.33 -0.21
C TYR A 89 -21.76 18.12 -1.11
N TYR A 90 -22.59 18.28 -2.16
CA TYR A 90 -22.87 17.22 -3.12
C TYR A 90 -21.61 16.77 -3.87
N ARG A 91 -20.72 17.69 -4.27
CA ARG A 91 -19.45 17.34 -4.92
C ARG A 91 -18.50 16.60 -3.97
N ALA A 92 -18.36 17.07 -2.73
CA ALA A 92 -17.51 16.41 -1.74
C ALA A 92 -17.99 14.97 -1.46
N MET A 93 -19.30 14.80 -1.29
CA MET A 93 -19.87 13.51 -0.92
C MET A 93 -20.11 12.56 -2.10
N GLY A 94 -20.51 13.09 -3.25
CA GLY A 94 -20.81 12.31 -4.46
C GLY A 94 -19.60 12.08 -5.37
N GLY A 95 -18.55 12.90 -5.26
CA GLY A 95 -17.32 12.78 -6.04
C GLY A 95 -16.12 12.37 -5.20
N THR A 96 -15.74 13.19 -4.22
CA THR A 96 -14.52 12.98 -3.45
C THR A 96 -14.58 11.76 -2.54
N LEU A 97 -15.70 11.50 -1.85
CA LEU A 97 -15.80 10.33 -0.97
C LEU A 97 -15.63 9.00 -1.72
N PRO A 98 -16.36 8.72 -2.83
CA PRO A 98 -16.13 7.52 -3.62
C PRO A 98 -14.68 7.40 -4.09
N HIS A 99 -14.08 8.50 -4.57
CA HIS A 99 -12.69 8.51 -4.99
C HIS A 99 -11.73 8.08 -3.88
N VAL A 100 -11.86 8.64 -2.68
CA VAL A 100 -11.05 8.27 -1.50
C VAL A 100 -11.25 6.80 -1.14
N MET A 101 -12.46 6.27 -1.26
CA MET A 101 -12.73 4.85 -0.99
C MET A 101 -12.09 3.92 -2.02
N ASP A 102 -12.18 4.27 -3.30
CA ASP A 102 -11.59 3.51 -4.40
C ASP A 102 -10.06 3.53 -4.33
N GLU A 103 -9.46 4.69 -4.11
CA GLU A 103 -8.00 4.84 -3.96
C GLU A 103 -7.49 4.09 -2.73
N ARG A 104 -8.26 4.05 -1.63
CA ARG A 104 -7.92 3.21 -0.47
C ARG A 104 -7.88 1.72 -0.83
N LEU A 105 -8.88 1.22 -1.55
CA LEU A 105 -8.93 -0.19 -1.98
C LEU A 105 -7.79 -0.51 -2.95
N ARG A 106 -7.53 0.39 -3.90
CA ARG A 106 -6.40 0.29 -4.82
C ARG A 106 -5.08 0.23 -4.06
N LEU A 107 -4.84 1.16 -3.14
CA LEU A 107 -3.59 1.21 -2.37
C LEU A 107 -3.40 -0.02 -1.49
N HIS A 108 -4.49 -0.55 -0.91
CA HIS A 108 -4.45 -1.82 -0.18
C HIS A 108 -3.94 -2.97 -1.07
N ALA A 109 -4.49 -3.11 -2.29
CA ALA A 109 -4.04 -4.13 -3.23
C ALA A 109 -2.57 -3.92 -3.67
N LEU A 110 -2.17 -2.67 -3.92
CA LEU A 110 -0.78 -2.36 -4.30
C LEU A 110 0.22 -2.66 -3.17
N LEU A 111 -0.14 -2.41 -1.92
CA LEU A 111 0.68 -2.74 -0.74
C LEU A 111 0.78 -4.25 -0.53
N ALA A 112 -0.31 -4.98 -0.73
CA ALA A 112 -0.29 -6.45 -0.67
C ALA A 112 0.63 -7.04 -1.75
N ASN A 113 0.52 -6.55 -2.99
CA ASN A 113 1.39 -6.96 -4.09
C ASN A 113 2.86 -6.62 -3.82
N ALA A 114 3.14 -5.44 -3.25
CA ALA A 114 4.51 -5.05 -2.89
C ALA A 114 5.09 -5.95 -1.79
N SER A 115 4.28 -6.34 -0.80
CA SER A 115 4.67 -7.33 0.22
C SER A 115 5.11 -8.64 -0.42
N GLN A 116 4.27 -9.19 -1.30
CA GLN A 116 4.55 -10.47 -1.95
C GLN A 116 5.84 -10.40 -2.76
N ARG A 117 6.04 -9.33 -3.55
CA ARG A 117 7.27 -9.18 -4.34
C ARG A 117 8.52 -9.08 -3.47
N LEU A 118 8.43 -8.44 -2.29
CA LEU A 118 9.56 -8.37 -1.35
C LEU A 118 9.82 -9.71 -0.66
N GLU A 119 8.78 -10.50 -0.37
CA GLU A 119 8.91 -11.87 0.14
C GLU A 119 9.56 -12.78 -0.91
N ASP A 120 9.14 -12.70 -2.17
CA ASP A 120 9.73 -13.43 -3.29
C ASP A 120 11.20 -13.03 -3.48
N LEU A 121 11.51 -11.73 -3.45
CA LEU A 121 12.88 -11.23 -3.54
C LEU A 121 13.75 -11.69 -2.37
N GLN A 122 13.19 -11.73 -1.15
CA GLN A 122 13.87 -12.26 0.02
C GLN A 122 14.17 -13.76 -0.16
N HIS A 123 13.20 -14.53 -0.66
CA HIS A 123 13.37 -15.95 -0.95
C HIS A 123 14.47 -16.19 -2.00
N ASP A 124 14.47 -15.41 -3.08
CA ASP A 124 15.47 -15.50 -4.15
C ASP A 124 16.88 -15.16 -3.65
N LEU A 125 17.00 -14.18 -2.74
CA LEU A 125 18.27 -13.82 -2.10
C LEU A 125 18.77 -14.91 -1.16
N CYS A 126 17.90 -15.45 -0.30
CA CYS A 126 18.23 -16.54 0.62
C CYS A 126 18.65 -17.81 -0.12
N SER A 127 17.99 -18.10 -1.24
CA SER A 127 18.26 -19.29 -2.06
C SER A 127 19.42 -19.10 -3.05
N GLY A 128 19.95 -17.89 -3.17
CA GLY A 128 21.05 -17.57 -4.08
C GLY A 128 20.67 -17.59 -5.56
N PHE A 129 19.38 -17.49 -5.88
CA PHE A 129 18.85 -17.55 -7.24
C PHE A 129 19.20 -16.31 -8.07
N ILE A 130 19.50 -15.18 -7.43
CA ILE A 130 19.88 -13.94 -8.10
C ILE A 130 21.33 -13.55 -7.81
N SER A 131 21.96 -12.90 -8.79
CA SER A 131 23.28 -12.30 -8.66
C SER A 131 23.24 -10.98 -7.92
N ARG A 132 24.38 -10.55 -7.38
CA ARG A 132 24.53 -9.26 -6.70
C ARG A 132 24.10 -8.06 -7.55
N THR A 133 24.36 -8.09 -8.86
CA THR A 133 23.94 -7.03 -9.78
C THR A 133 22.42 -7.00 -9.93
N GLU A 134 21.79 -8.17 -10.09
CA GLU A 134 20.33 -8.32 -10.16
C GLU A 134 19.67 -7.90 -8.83
N THR A 135 20.27 -8.26 -7.70
CA THR A 135 19.87 -7.79 -6.37
C THR A 135 19.85 -6.28 -6.29
N GLY A 136 20.96 -5.61 -6.67
CA GLY A 136 21.05 -4.15 -6.62
C GLY A 136 19.98 -3.48 -7.49
N GLN A 137 19.69 -4.04 -8.66
CA GLN A 137 18.64 -3.54 -9.55
C GLN A 137 17.24 -3.77 -8.98
N ALA A 138 16.95 -4.96 -8.47
CA ALA A 138 15.66 -5.29 -7.87
C ALA A 138 15.36 -4.40 -6.65
N VAL A 139 16.35 -4.24 -5.75
CA VAL A 139 16.24 -3.35 -4.58
C VAL A 139 15.98 -1.90 -5.01
N ARG A 140 16.64 -1.41 -6.05
CA ARG A 140 16.40 -0.05 -6.57
C ARG A 140 14.96 0.12 -7.08
N VAL A 141 14.48 -0.84 -7.88
CA VAL A 141 13.11 -0.82 -8.42
C VAL A 141 12.08 -0.84 -7.28
N GLU A 142 12.26 -1.72 -6.29
CA GLU A 142 11.36 -1.77 -5.13
C GLU A 142 11.47 -0.53 -4.25
N THR A 143 12.63 0.12 -4.17
CA THR A 143 12.77 1.41 -3.48
C THR A 143 11.93 2.49 -4.17
N GLU A 144 12.05 2.63 -5.49
CA GLU A 144 11.26 3.60 -6.28
C GLU A 144 9.76 3.30 -6.19
N TRP A 145 9.39 2.03 -6.07
CA TRP A 145 8.00 1.62 -5.88
C TRP A 145 7.49 1.99 -4.48
N CYS A 146 8.24 1.67 -3.42
CA CYS A 146 7.94 2.06 -2.04
C CYS A 146 7.80 3.58 -1.88
N ASP A 147 8.64 4.36 -2.56
CA ASP A 147 8.57 5.83 -2.53
C ASP A 147 7.31 6.36 -3.20
N ARG A 148 6.88 5.75 -4.31
CA ARG A 148 5.60 6.07 -4.96
C ARG A 148 4.42 5.75 -4.04
N LEU A 149 4.38 4.55 -3.47
CA LEU A 149 3.33 4.16 -2.52
C LEU A 149 3.29 5.07 -1.28
N SER A 150 4.45 5.54 -0.82
CA SER A 150 4.53 6.49 0.29
C SER A 150 3.90 7.84 -0.06
N LYS A 151 4.09 8.32 -1.30
CA LYS A 151 3.46 9.55 -1.80
C LYS A 151 1.96 9.37 -1.97
N ASP A 152 1.52 8.27 -2.58
CA ASP A 152 0.10 7.95 -2.76
C ASP A 152 -0.62 7.89 -1.40
N MET A 153 0.00 7.25 -0.40
CA MET A 153 -0.51 7.23 0.98
C MET A 153 -0.65 8.63 1.58
N ALA A 154 0.33 9.50 1.37
CA ALA A 154 0.30 10.86 1.90
C ALA A 154 -0.81 11.70 1.24
N MET A 155 -0.99 11.58 -0.08
CA MET A 155 -2.06 12.24 -0.81
C MET A 155 -3.43 11.75 -0.34
N LEU A 156 -3.63 10.43 -0.27
CA LEU A 156 -4.89 9.83 0.18
C LEU A 156 -5.23 10.25 1.62
N THR A 157 -4.24 10.29 2.52
CA THR A 157 -4.43 10.76 3.89
C THR A 157 -4.87 12.22 3.90
N ALA A 158 -4.20 13.09 3.13
CA ALA A 158 -4.54 14.50 3.06
C ALA A 158 -5.95 14.74 2.50
N GLU A 159 -6.34 14.00 1.46
CA GLU A 159 -7.67 14.06 0.88
C GLU A 159 -8.75 13.58 1.85
N ALA A 160 -8.51 12.48 2.56
CA ALA A 160 -9.43 11.97 3.56
C ALA A 160 -9.64 12.97 4.72
N VAL A 161 -8.55 13.58 5.23
CA VAL A 161 -8.63 14.62 6.26
C VAL A 161 -9.38 15.85 5.78
N LYS A 162 -9.09 16.31 4.55
CA LYS A 162 -9.79 17.43 3.94
C LYS A 162 -11.28 17.14 3.79
N LEU A 163 -11.64 15.97 3.27
CA LEU A 163 -13.03 15.54 3.12
C LEU A 163 -13.78 15.51 4.46
N GLN A 164 -13.14 15.01 5.52
CA GLN A 164 -13.74 15.00 6.86
C GLN A 164 -14.05 16.41 7.37
N LYS A 165 -13.11 17.35 7.17
CA LYS A 165 -13.29 18.76 7.53
C LYS A 165 -14.38 19.43 6.69
N ASP A 166 -14.27 19.34 5.37
CA ASP A 166 -15.20 19.96 4.42
C ASP A 166 -16.62 19.44 4.67
N ARG A 167 -16.78 18.14 4.92
CA ARG A 167 -18.09 17.54 5.25
C ARG A 167 -18.66 18.12 6.53
N ALA A 168 -17.89 18.26 7.60
CA ALA A 168 -18.39 18.79 8.86
C ALA A 168 -18.91 20.24 8.69
N GLU A 169 -18.15 21.07 7.98
CA GLU A 169 -18.51 22.46 7.72
C GLU A 169 -19.70 22.61 6.76
N LEU A 170 -19.68 21.86 5.65
CA LEU A 170 -20.71 21.95 4.61
C LEU A 170 -22.03 21.31 5.04
N ARG A 171 -22.00 20.20 5.78
CA ARG A 171 -23.21 19.52 6.27
C ARG A 171 -24.00 20.41 7.22
N ALA A 172 -23.32 21.09 8.15
CA ALA A 172 -23.99 21.97 9.10
C ALA A 172 -24.79 23.06 8.37
N LYS A 173 -24.17 23.68 7.36
CA LYS A 173 -24.82 24.69 6.51
C LYS A 173 -25.89 24.09 5.60
N ALA A 174 -25.65 22.92 5.02
CA ALA A 174 -26.60 22.25 4.14
C ALA A 174 -27.89 21.86 4.89
N ALA A 175 -27.80 21.49 6.17
CA ALA A 175 -28.95 21.14 6.99
C ALA A 175 -29.95 22.30 7.12
N GLU A 176 -29.47 23.55 7.17
CA GLU A 176 -30.31 24.76 7.22
C GLU A 176 -31.19 24.92 5.98
N PHE A 177 -30.73 24.40 4.82
CA PHE A 177 -31.45 24.50 3.55
C PHE A 177 -32.29 23.25 3.22
N LEU A 178 -31.97 22.10 3.82
CA LEU A 178 -32.66 20.83 3.56
C LEU A 178 -33.87 20.61 4.47
N HIS A 179 -33.91 21.27 5.63
CA HIS A 179 -35.00 21.20 6.61
C HIS A 179 -35.45 22.62 7.02
N PRO A 180 -36.01 23.41 6.10
CA PRO A 180 -36.54 24.74 6.42
C PRO A 180 -37.75 24.67 7.36
#